data_AF-A0A7R9L9L1-F1
#
_entry.id   AF-A0A7R9L9L1-F1
#
_cell.length_a   1.000
_cell.length_b   1.000
_cell.length_c   1.000
_cell.angle_alpha   90.00
_cell.angle_beta   90.00
_cell.angle_gamma   90.00
#
_symmetry.space_group_name_H-M   'P 1'
#
loop_
_entity.id
_entity.type
_entity.pdbx_description
1 polymer ?
#
loop_
_entity_poly.entity_id
_entity_poly.type
_entity_poly.pdbx_seq_one_letter_code
_entity_poly.pdbx_strand_id
1 'polypeptide(L)'
;MAKNYYNILGVQRNCSELDIKSAFRRLALRYHPDKNGSTSAEDTFKEVLEAYRVLNDPHKRGIYDHNSNRTQTHRTFQSRQQSSGYETSRRHHRRRQPSPSKSGHRKTSSGDSHRNKSVEHSLYVSLKEVLHGCSRRMRITRKVWFSPKEYRKERQTVTIDVRKGWKSGTRITFAEHGNQRLYDPSAVAEDIVFVIRDKADKQFKREGIHIVYTVRLSLKEAIDNSGIQVPTLEDRSLNVQLDRQQLMELYANTEVYIRKVGLGLPVPNNVLTRGDLTSSGNSRGKHVEHSLYVSLKEVLHGWRRHMKIARKVWFSPKQYRKMFQTVTIDVRKGWQSGTRITFTKHGDERLYNPSWVAEDIVFVIRDKADKQFKRDGIHIVYTVQLSRKEDYIYCPISVPTLEDRQRRWFTITLDRQQINELYAKNELCIRKVGLGLPDHKNVLTKGDLIIKCQLRS
;
A
#
# COMPACT_ATOMS: atom_id res chain seq x y z
N MET A 1 -29.79 27.19 2.90
CA MET A 1 -29.79 27.92 4.19
C MET A 1 -28.48 27.61 4.90
N ALA A 2 -27.84 28.58 5.58
CA ALA A 2 -26.64 28.29 6.38
C ALA A 2 -27.00 27.32 7.52
N LYS A 3 -26.29 26.20 7.63
CA LYS A 3 -26.52 25.19 8.66
C LYS A 3 -26.16 25.77 10.03
N ASN A 4 -27.09 25.73 10.99
CA ASN A 4 -26.80 26.17 12.35
C ASN A 4 -26.32 24.99 13.21
N TYR A 5 -24.99 24.84 13.34
CA TYR A 5 -24.36 23.75 14.09
C TYR A 5 -24.75 23.71 15.58
N TYR A 6 -25.09 24.85 16.20
CA TYR A 6 -25.58 24.89 17.58
C TYR A 6 -26.96 24.25 17.71
N ASN A 7 -27.85 24.51 16.74
CA ASN A 7 -29.17 23.91 16.69
C ASN A 7 -29.09 22.40 16.39
N ILE A 8 -28.15 21.99 15.54
CA ILE A 8 -27.92 20.56 15.20
C ILE A 8 -27.46 19.78 16.44
N LEU A 9 -26.59 20.35 17.27
CA LEU A 9 -26.19 19.74 18.55
C LEU A 9 -27.21 19.95 19.67
N GLY A 10 -28.20 20.84 19.48
CA GLY A 10 -29.19 21.18 20.51
C GLY A 10 -28.57 21.89 21.72
N VAL A 11 -27.57 22.75 21.49
CA VAL A 11 -26.89 23.54 22.51
C VAL A 11 -27.00 25.04 22.20
N GLN A 12 -26.94 25.90 23.21
CA GLN A 12 -26.97 27.35 23.03
C GLN A 12 -25.63 27.88 22.48
N ARG A 13 -25.63 29.04 21.83
CA ARG A 13 -24.40 29.64 21.25
C ARG A 13 -23.30 29.94 22.28
N ASN A 14 -23.70 30.26 23.50
CA ASN A 14 -22.84 30.53 24.66
C ASN A 14 -22.39 29.25 25.40
N CYS A 15 -22.67 28.05 24.88
CA CYS A 15 -22.37 26.80 25.56
C CYS A 15 -20.86 26.58 25.75
N SER A 16 -20.52 25.91 26.85
CA SER A 16 -19.15 25.50 27.15
C SER A 16 -18.71 24.33 26.27
N GLU A 17 -17.41 24.11 26.16
CA GLU A 17 -16.87 22.95 25.43
C GLU A 17 -17.38 21.61 26.01
N LEU A 18 -17.61 21.57 27.33
CA LEU A 18 -18.17 20.40 28.01
C LEU A 18 -19.60 20.10 27.56
N ASP A 19 -20.42 21.14 27.34
CA ASP A 19 -21.79 21.02 26.87
C ASP A 19 -21.84 20.51 25.42
N ILE A 20 -20.95 21.02 24.57
CA ILE A 20 -20.79 20.56 23.18
C ILE A 20 -20.44 19.06 23.16
N LYS A 21 -19.48 18.64 23.98
CA LYS A 21 -19.07 17.23 24.12
C LYS A 21 -20.17 16.35 24.70
N SER A 22 -20.94 16.87 25.67
CA SER A 22 -22.07 16.16 26.27
C SER A 22 -23.19 15.95 25.26
N ALA A 23 -23.57 17.00 24.55
CA ALA A 23 -24.62 16.98 23.54
C ALA A 23 -24.27 16.08 22.35
N PHE A 24 -23.02 16.14 21.87
CA PHE A 24 -22.53 15.23 20.85
C PHE A 24 -22.62 13.77 21.30
N ARG A 25 -22.16 13.43 22.51
CA ARG A 25 -22.27 12.06 23.04
C ARG A 25 -23.71 11.56 23.09
N ARG A 26 -24.64 12.40 23.54
CA ARG A 26 -26.08 12.08 23.60
C ARG A 26 -26.68 11.81 22.21
N LEU A 27 -26.36 12.65 21.23
CA LEU A 27 -26.88 12.52 19.85
C LEU A 27 -26.19 11.38 19.09
N ALA A 28 -24.89 11.22 19.27
CA ALA A 28 -24.12 10.13 18.67
C ALA A 28 -24.63 8.76 19.13
N LEU A 29 -25.05 8.62 20.39
CA LEU A 29 -25.66 7.38 20.89
C LEU A 29 -27.07 7.13 20.33
N ARG A 30 -27.83 8.20 20.01
CA ARG A 30 -29.22 8.14 19.55
C ARG A 30 -29.36 7.87 18.04
N TYR A 31 -28.44 8.42 17.25
CA TYR A 31 -28.45 8.34 15.79
C TYR A 31 -27.31 7.46 15.24
N HIS A 32 -26.64 6.69 16.09
CA HIS A 32 -25.58 5.79 15.62
C HIS A 32 -26.16 4.78 14.59
N PRO A 33 -25.53 4.60 13.42
CA PRO A 33 -26.04 3.73 12.36
C PRO A 33 -26.18 2.26 12.80
N ASP A 34 -25.34 1.79 13.74
CA ASP A 34 -25.48 0.44 14.30
C ASP A 34 -26.61 0.28 15.34
N LYS A 35 -27.10 1.37 15.96
CA LYS A 35 -28.19 1.30 16.96
C LYS A 35 -29.55 1.69 16.39
N ASN A 36 -29.56 2.47 15.32
CA ASN A 36 -30.76 2.97 14.66
C ASN A 36 -30.60 2.76 13.15
N GLY A 37 -31.12 1.65 12.63
CA GLY A 37 -30.95 1.23 11.24
C GLY A 37 -31.83 1.99 10.22
N SER A 38 -32.32 3.18 10.58
CA SER A 38 -33.09 4.03 9.65
C SER A 38 -32.14 4.85 8.77
N THR A 39 -32.43 4.95 7.48
CA THR A 39 -31.61 5.73 6.52
C THR A 39 -31.47 7.21 6.94
N SER A 40 -32.49 7.76 7.62
CA SER A 40 -32.46 9.12 8.18
C SER A 40 -31.52 9.28 9.39
N ALA A 41 -31.18 8.21 10.12
CA ALA A 41 -30.26 8.27 11.26
C ALA A 41 -28.80 8.47 10.80
N GLU A 42 -28.42 7.89 9.66
CA GLU A 42 -27.08 8.07 9.11
C GLU A 42 -26.82 9.51 8.67
N ASP A 43 -27.77 10.14 7.99
CA ASP A 43 -27.65 11.52 7.53
C ASP A 43 -27.64 12.50 8.71
N THR A 44 -28.51 12.30 9.70
CA THR A 44 -28.51 13.11 10.93
C THR A 44 -27.23 12.91 11.74
N PHE A 45 -26.65 11.71 11.76
CA PHE A 45 -25.35 11.46 12.40
C PHE A 45 -24.20 12.18 11.69
N LYS A 46 -24.20 12.21 10.35
CA LYS A 46 -23.22 12.98 9.56
C LYS A 46 -23.29 14.48 9.89
N GLU A 47 -24.49 15.03 10.02
CA GLU A 47 -24.68 16.43 10.39
C GLU A 47 -24.23 16.73 11.83
N VAL A 48 -24.51 15.84 12.78
CA VAL A 48 -24.05 15.94 14.17
C VAL A 48 -22.52 15.88 14.27
N LEU A 49 -21.88 15.04 13.46
CA LEU A 49 -20.42 14.93 13.40
C LEU A 49 -19.78 16.17 12.76
N GLU A 50 -20.40 16.70 11.70
CA GLU A 50 -19.98 17.96 11.06
C GLU A 50 -20.05 19.12 12.07
N ALA A 51 -21.16 19.25 12.80
CA ALA A 51 -21.34 20.26 13.82
C ALA A 51 -20.31 20.18 14.96
N TYR A 52 -20.05 18.97 15.45
CA TYR A 52 -19.05 18.75 16.51
C TYR A 52 -17.62 19.09 16.05
N ARG A 53 -17.23 18.71 14.82
CA ARG A 53 -15.90 19.02 14.27
C ARG A 53 -15.61 20.52 14.18
N VAL A 54 -16.64 21.32 13.90
CA VAL A 54 -16.52 22.78 13.79
C VAL A 54 -16.58 23.44 15.17
N LEU A 55 -17.49 23.02 16.05
CA LEU A 55 -17.72 23.68 17.34
C LEU A 55 -16.76 23.24 18.45
N ASN A 56 -16.14 22.06 18.36
CA ASN A 56 -15.20 21.56 19.37
C ASN A 56 -13.79 22.18 19.25
N ASP A 57 -13.42 22.69 18.07
CA ASP A 57 -12.14 23.36 17.84
C ASP A 57 -12.31 24.88 18.04
N PRO A 58 -11.61 25.51 19.00
CA PRO A 58 -11.79 26.93 19.30
C PRO A 58 -11.57 27.85 18.09
N HIS A 59 -10.62 27.51 17.23
CA HIS A 59 -10.29 28.30 16.05
C HIS A 59 -11.38 28.16 14.98
N LYS A 60 -11.87 26.94 14.73
CA LYS A 60 -12.96 26.70 13.76
C LYS A 60 -14.29 27.24 14.25
N ARG A 61 -14.57 27.16 15.55
CA ARG A 61 -15.75 27.77 16.18
C ARG A 61 -15.74 29.28 15.99
N GLY A 62 -14.60 29.93 16.22
CA GLY A 62 -14.43 31.37 15.98
C GLY A 62 -14.69 31.79 14.53
N ILE A 63 -14.16 31.05 13.55
CA ILE A 63 -14.41 31.30 12.12
C ILE A 63 -15.90 31.12 11.78
N TYR A 64 -16.52 30.07 12.30
CA TYR A 64 -17.93 29.78 12.07
C TYR A 64 -18.83 30.85 12.67
N ASP A 65 -18.57 31.29 13.91
CA ASP A 65 -19.33 32.36 14.58
C ASP A 65 -19.18 33.70 13.83
N HIS A 66 -17.97 34.01 13.35
CA HIS A 66 -17.70 35.21 12.56
C HIS A 66 -18.45 35.22 11.22
N ASN A 67 -18.45 34.08 10.50
CA ASN A 67 -19.15 33.95 9.21
C ASN A 67 -20.68 33.87 9.35
N SER A 68 -21.17 33.32 10.46
CA SER A 68 -22.60 33.21 10.75
C SER A 68 -23.23 34.57 11.09
N ASN A 69 -22.48 35.49 11.69
CA ASN A 69 -22.94 36.86 11.94
C ASN A 69 -23.01 37.71 10.65
N ARG A 70 -22.14 37.44 9.67
CA ARG A 70 -22.11 38.14 8.37
C ARG A 70 -23.29 37.79 7.44
N THR A 71 -23.97 36.67 7.70
CA THR A 71 -25.19 36.27 6.97
C THR A 71 -26.48 36.81 7.60
N GLN A 72 -26.43 37.28 8.86
CA GLN A 72 -27.55 37.95 9.52
C GLN A 72 -27.69 39.43 9.12
N THR A 73 -26.59 40.12 8.77
CA THR A 73 -26.63 41.53 8.34
C THR A 73 -27.27 41.76 6.96
N HIS A 74 -27.45 40.72 6.14
CA HIS A 74 -28.14 40.81 4.84
C HIS A 74 -29.62 40.38 4.87
N ARG A 75 -30.20 40.07 6.04
CA ARG A 75 -31.60 39.64 6.14
C ARG A 75 -32.53 40.62 6.87
N THR A 76 -32.05 41.79 7.27
CA THR A 76 -32.85 42.80 7.98
C THR A 76 -33.16 44.07 7.16
N PHE A 77 -32.87 44.08 5.86
CA PHE A 77 -33.25 45.18 4.96
C PHE A 77 -33.93 44.64 3.69
N GLN A 78 -35.15 44.11 3.82
CA GLN A 78 -36.06 44.01 2.68
C GLN A 78 -37.50 43.81 3.15
N SER A 79 -38.07 44.85 3.75
CA SER A 79 -39.51 45.07 3.82
C SER A 79 -39.83 46.56 4.00
N ARG A 80 -39.70 47.36 2.94
CA ARG A 80 -40.54 48.57 2.75
C ARG A 80 -40.38 49.20 1.37
N GLN A 81 -41.54 49.44 0.75
CA GLN A 81 -41.87 50.32 -0.40
C GLN A 81 -41.29 49.92 -1.78
N GLN A 82 -42.08 49.39 -2.73
CA GLN A 82 -43.18 49.97 -3.53
C GLN A 82 -42.77 51.05 -4.56
N SER A 83 -43.01 50.67 -5.82
CA SER A 83 -43.54 51.42 -6.97
C SER A 83 -42.77 52.60 -7.59
N SER A 84 -42.44 52.42 -8.88
CA SER A 84 -42.71 53.31 -10.04
C SER A 84 -41.61 53.02 -11.08
N GLY A 85 -41.83 52.56 -12.31
CA GLY A 85 -42.89 52.93 -13.24
C GLY A 85 -42.38 53.98 -14.21
N TYR A 86 -41.58 53.61 -15.22
CA TYR A 86 -41.72 54.11 -16.60
C TYR A 86 -40.77 53.42 -17.58
N GLU A 87 -41.25 53.39 -18.81
CA GLU A 87 -40.81 52.75 -20.02
C GLU A 87 -39.99 53.75 -20.88
N THR A 88 -39.02 53.28 -21.68
CA THR A 88 -38.84 53.65 -23.12
C THR A 88 -37.45 53.25 -23.67
N SER A 89 -37.50 52.33 -24.64
CA SER A 89 -36.94 52.41 -26.00
C SER A 89 -35.44 52.72 -26.27
N ARG A 90 -34.79 51.72 -26.94
CA ARG A 90 -34.05 51.82 -28.24
C ARG A 90 -32.79 52.75 -28.26
N ARG A 91 -31.56 52.33 -28.59
CA ARG A 91 -31.08 51.74 -29.87
C ARG A 91 -29.54 51.54 -29.86
N HIS A 92 -29.10 50.51 -30.57
CA HIS A 92 -27.83 50.28 -31.30
C HIS A 92 -26.51 50.97 -30.88
N HIS A 93 -25.50 50.16 -30.55
CA HIS A 93 -24.33 50.02 -31.45
C HIS A 93 -23.63 48.66 -31.30
N ARG A 94 -23.65 47.91 -32.41
CA ARG A 94 -22.98 46.63 -32.63
C ARG A 94 -21.68 46.96 -33.35
N ARG A 95 -20.53 46.66 -32.75
CA ARG A 95 -19.27 46.62 -33.49
C ARG A 95 -18.59 45.26 -33.30
N ARG A 96 -18.75 44.46 -34.36
CA ARG A 96 -17.97 43.26 -34.70
C ARG A 96 -16.48 43.59 -34.79
N GLN A 97 -15.64 42.58 -34.64
CA GLN A 97 -14.53 42.17 -35.57
C GLN A 97 -13.77 40.97 -34.92
N PRO A 98 -13.00 40.14 -35.67
CA PRO A 98 -13.51 38.85 -36.16
C PRO A 98 -12.51 37.66 -36.05
N SER A 99 -12.99 36.44 -36.34
CA SER A 99 -12.20 35.34 -36.92
C SER A 99 -12.28 35.47 -38.46
N PRO A 100 -11.34 35.00 -39.31
CA PRO A 100 -10.75 33.64 -39.38
C PRO A 100 -9.26 33.70 -39.83
N SER A 101 -8.48 32.69 -40.21
CA SER A 101 -8.70 31.47 -41.00
C SER A 101 -7.44 30.59 -40.99
N LYS A 102 -7.68 29.30 -41.26
CA LYS A 102 -6.70 28.27 -41.59
C LYS A 102 -5.90 28.62 -42.85
N SER A 103 -4.58 28.39 -42.81
CA SER A 103 -3.77 28.00 -43.97
C SER A 103 -2.54 27.24 -43.49
N GLY A 104 -2.37 26.02 -43.99
CA GLY A 104 -1.36 25.08 -43.52
C GLY A 104 0.07 25.48 -43.88
N HIS A 105 1.00 25.19 -42.99
CA HIS A 105 2.43 25.13 -43.27
C HIS A 105 3.02 23.85 -42.69
N ARG A 106 3.28 22.91 -43.62
CA ARG A 106 4.53 22.17 -43.81
C ARG A 106 5.27 21.78 -42.52
N LYS A 107 5.21 20.48 -42.20
CA LYS A 107 6.17 19.81 -41.33
C LYS A 107 7.58 20.00 -41.89
N THR A 108 8.34 20.93 -41.34
CA THR A 108 9.79 20.99 -41.51
C THR A 108 10.43 20.21 -40.38
N SER A 109 10.77 18.97 -40.68
CA SER A 109 11.75 18.18 -39.96
C SER A 109 13.14 18.80 -40.16
N SER A 110 13.61 19.63 -39.24
CA SER A 110 15.05 19.93 -39.13
C SER A 110 15.33 20.69 -37.83
N GLY A 111 16.24 20.16 -37.03
CA GLY A 111 16.67 20.79 -35.78
C GLY A 111 16.74 19.81 -34.61
N ASP A 112 17.19 18.58 -34.87
CA ASP A 112 17.75 17.71 -33.85
C ASP A 112 18.94 18.46 -33.22
N SER A 113 18.66 19.25 -32.17
CA SER A 113 19.71 19.70 -31.28
C SER A 113 20.15 18.44 -30.55
N HIS A 114 21.22 17.83 -31.05
CA HIS A 114 22.14 16.98 -30.29
C HIS A 114 22.70 17.79 -29.12
N ARG A 115 21.85 18.19 -28.17
CA ARG A 115 22.27 18.57 -26.83
C ARG A 115 22.72 17.26 -26.18
N ASN A 116 24.03 17.14 -26.04
CA ASN A 116 24.78 16.08 -25.38
C ASN A 116 23.91 15.24 -24.43
N LYS A 117 23.80 13.94 -24.71
CA LYS A 117 23.25 12.97 -23.74
C LYS A 117 24.27 12.82 -22.61
N SER A 118 24.25 13.76 -21.66
CA SER A 118 25.11 13.72 -20.47
C SER A 118 24.98 12.37 -19.77
N VAL A 119 26.10 11.72 -19.49
CA VAL A 119 26.11 10.41 -18.82
C VAL A 119 25.75 10.62 -17.34
N GLU A 120 24.60 10.10 -16.94
CA GLU A 120 24.11 10.22 -15.56
C GLU A 120 24.51 9.02 -14.69
N HIS A 121 25.17 9.29 -13.57
CA HIS A 121 25.53 8.29 -12.56
C HIS A 121 24.80 8.57 -11.25
N SER A 122 24.19 7.55 -10.66
CA SER A 122 23.52 7.69 -9.35
C SER A 122 24.52 7.52 -8.20
N LEU A 123 24.57 8.48 -7.28
CA LEU A 123 25.36 8.42 -6.05
C LEU A 123 24.43 8.21 -4.85
N TYR A 124 24.43 7.00 -4.28
CA TYR A 124 23.53 6.62 -3.18
C TYR A 124 24.08 7.02 -1.81
N VAL A 125 23.52 8.04 -1.17
CA VAL A 125 23.96 8.59 0.11
C VAL A 125 22.98 8.22 1.21
N SER A 126 23.47 7.77 2.36
CA SER A 126 22.65 7.45 3.53
C SER A 126 22.15 8.71 4.25
N LEU A 127 21.08 8.58 5.03
CA LEU A 127 20.51 9.73 5.77
C LEU A 127 21.48 10.32 6.79
N LYS A 128 22.33 9.49 7.43
CA LYS A 128 23.39 9.96 8.33
C LYS A 128 24.48 10.75 7.60
N GLU A 129 24.87 10.30 6.41
CA GLU A 129 25.83 11.04 5.57
C GLU A 129 25.23 12.38 5.10
N VAL A 130 23.93 12.44 4.79
CA VAL A 130 23.25 13.72 4.45
C VAL A 130 23.13 14.63 5.69
N LEU A 131 23.01 14.06 6.89
CA LEU A 131 22.93 14.81 8.14
C LEU A 131 24.26 15.52 8.46
N HIS A 132 25.39 14.81 8.38
CA HIS A 132 26.70 15.34 8.74
C HIS A 132 27.50 15.91 7.56
N GLY A 133 27.08 15.62 6.32
CA GLY A 133 27.86 15.84 5.11
C GLY A 133 28.92 14.75 4.92
N CYS A 134 29.32 14.49 3.68
CA CYS A 134 30.40 13.56 3.38
C CYS A 134 31.11 13.88 2.07
N SER A 135 32.35 13.44 1.93
CA SER A 135 33.12 13.51 0.69
C SER A 135 33.30 12.12 0.13
N ARG A 136 33.03 11.93 -1.17
CA ARG A 136 33.16 10.63 -1.84
C ARG A 136 34.05 10.74 -3.07
N ARG A 137 35.01 9.81 -3.17
CA ARG A 137 35.89 9.69 -4.33
C ARG A 137 35.31 8.71 -5.33
N MET A 138 34.97 9.20 -6.52
CA MET A 138 34.40 8.41 -7.60
C MET A 138 35.43 8.24 -8.72
N ARG A 139 35.58 7.01 -9.21
CA ARG A 139 36.43 6.73 -10.39
C ARG A 139 35.56 6.83 -11.64
N ILE A 140 35.91 7.77 -12.50
CA ILE A 140 35.31 7.98 -13.81
C ILE A 140 36.21 7.32 -14.85
N THR A 141 35.61 6.71 -15.87
CA THR A 141 36.34 6.22 -17.04
C THR A 141 35.79 6.90 -18.28
N ARG A 142 36.64 7.60 -19.03
CA ARG A 142 36.29 8.21 -20.32
C ARG A 142 37.02 7.55 -21.49
N LYS A 143 36.42 7.60 -22.67
CA LYS A 143 37.06 7.21 -23.93
C LYS A 143 37.65 8.45 -24.61
N VAL A 144 38.93 8.37 -24.95
CA VAL A 144 39.68 9.39 -25.71
C VAL A 144 40.08 8.74 -27.03
N TRP A 145 39.73 9.37 -28.16
CA TRP A 145 39.96 8.80 -29.49
C TRP A 145 41.30 9.26 -30.04
N PHE A 146 42.08 8.33 -30.59
CA PHE A 146 43.35 8.64 -31.28
C PHE A 146 43.21 8.50 -32.79
N SER A 147 42.38 7.56 -33.24
CA SER A 147 42.04 7.35 -34.64
C SER A 147 40.55 7.03 -34.78
N PRO A 148 39.96 7.10 -35.99
CA PRO A 148 38.55 6.78 -36.21
C PRO A 148 38.12 5.37 -35.75
N LYS A 149 39.07 4.45 -35.55
CA LYS A 149 38.81 3.07 -35.10
C LYS A 149 39.44 2.74 -33.74
N GLU A 150 40.31 3.59 -33.20
CA GLU A 150 41.06 3.31 -31.96
C GLU A 150 40.83 4.39 -30.90
N TYR A 151 40.53 3.93 -29.68
CA TYR A 151 40.37 4.77 -28.50
C TYR A 151 41.12 4.17 -27.30
N ARG A 152 41.53 5.03 -26.37
CA ARG A 152 42.01 4.63 -25.04
C ARG A 152 41.00 4.97 -23.97
N LYS A 153 40.97 4.12 -22.95
CA LYS A 153 40.23 4.37 -21.72
C LYS A 153 41.13 5.11 -20.75
N GLU A 154 40.74 6.30 -20.37
CA GLU A 154 41.40 7.09 -19.34
C GLU A 154 40.58 7.05 -18.05
N ARG A 155 41.25 6.88 -16.91
CA ARG A 155 40.60 6.82 -15.59
C ARG A 155 40.98 8.05 -14.78
N GLN A 156 39.99 8.78 -14.30
CA GLN A 156 40.19 9.93 -13.43
C GLN A 156 39.40 9.71 -12.13
N THR A 157 39.95 10.18 -11.00
CA THR A 157 39.23 10.15 -9.73
C THR A 157 38.74 11.56 -9.43
N VAL A 158 37.44 11.73 -9.26
CA VAL A 158 36.83 13.00 -8.83
C VAL A 158 36.33 12.87 -7.40
N THR A 159 36.34 13.98 -6.66
CA THR A 159 35.78 14.05 -5.31
C THR A 159 34.45 14.81 -5.37
N ILE A 160 33.42 14.22 -4.78
CA ILE A 160 32.09 14.82 -4.64
C ILE A 160 31.85 15.13 -3.16
N ASP A 161 31.74 16.41 -2.83
CA ASP A 161 31.45 16.89 -1.48
C ASP A 161 29.94 17.10 -1.32
N VAL A 162 29.29 16.13 -0.67
CA VAL A 162 27.87 16.16 -0.36
C VAL A 162 27.66 17.05 0.87
N ARG A 163 27.02 18.20 0.68
CA ARG A 163 26.75 19.13 1.78
C ARG A 163 25.57 18.66 2.63
N LYS A 164 25.58 19.09 3.89
CA LYS A 164 24.52 18.85 4.88
C LYS A 164 23.15 19.26 4.34
N GLY A 165 22.17 18.38 4.47
CA GLY A 165 20.78 18.66 4.10
C GLY A 165 20.44 18.54 2.61
N TRP A 166 21.41 18.19 1.75
CA TRP A 166 21.16 18.04 0.30
C TRP A 166 19.99 17.12 -0.02
N LYS A 167 19.14 17.57 -0.95
CA LYS A 167 17.93 16.84 -1.37
C LYS A 167 18.30 15.69 -2.31
N SER A 168 17.56 14.59 -2.22
CA SER A 168 17.59 13.55 -3.24
C SER A 168 17.18 14.17 -4.59
N GLY A 169 17.92 13.84 -5.64
CA GLY A 169 17.79 14.44 -6.97
C GLY A 169 18.76 15.60 -7.25
N THR A 170 19.57 16.05 -6.28
CA THR A 170 20.60 17.08 -6.53
C THR A 170 21.60 16.59 -7.58
N ARG A 171 21.84 17.39 -8.63
CA ARG A 171 22.71 17.06 -9.77
C ARG A 171 24.06 17.79 -9.61
N ILE A 172 25.16 17.05 -9.75
CA ILE A 172 26.52 17.58 -9.73
C ILE A 172 27.13 17.31 -11.11
N THR A 173 27.48 18.36 -11.83
CA THR A 173 28.03 18.25 -13.19
C THR A 173 29.55 18.42 -13.14
N PHE A 174 30.26 17.47 -13.72
CA PHE A 174 31.68 17.56 -14.04
C PHE A 174 31.81 17.82 -15.54
N ALA A 175 32.06 19.08 -15.87
CA ALA A 175 32.20 19.51 -17.26
C ALA A 175 33.37 18.80 -17.93
N GLU A 176 33.20 18.30 -19.16
CA GLU A 176 34.29 17.70 -19.96
C GLU A 176 34.93 16.42 -19.37
N HIS A 177 34.27 15.74 -18.43
CA HIS A 177 34.78 14.49 -17.83
C HIS A 177 34.23 13.21 -18.50
N GLY A 178 33.32 13.34 -19.45
CA GLY A 178 32.67 12.28 -20.22
C GLY A 178 33.48 11.82 -21.44
N ASN A 179 32.83 11.11 -22.37
CA ASN A 179 33.51 10.60 -23.55
C ASN A 179 33.82 11.74 -24.52
N GLN A 180 34.97 11.68 -25.18
CA GLN A 180 35.28 12.57 -26.28
C GLN A 180 34.45 12.19 -27.51
N ARG A 181 33.95 13.19 -28.23
CA ARG A 181 33.13 12.98 -29.43
C ARG A 181 33.96 12.36 -30.55
N LEU A 182 33.36 11.42 -31.27
CA LEU A 182 33.97 10.79 -32.44
C LEU A 182 34.11 11.83 -33.58
N TYR A 183 35.26 11.84 -34.26
CA TYR A 183 35.60 12.68 -35.44
C TYR A 183 36.06 14.12 -35.22
N ASP A 184 36.42 14.53 -34.01
CA ASP A 184 37.05 15.84 -33.80
C ASP A 184 38.11 15.77 -32.69
N PRO A 185 39.42 15.79 -33.04
CA PRO A 185 40.51 15.82 -32.08
C PRO A 185 40.51 17.05 -31.16
N SER A 186 39.82 18.13 -31.56
CA SER A 186 39.64 19.36 -30.80
C SER A 186 38.30 19.41 -30.06
N ALA A 187 37.46 18.37 -30.18
CA ALA A 187 36.15 18.38 -29.55
C ALA A 187 36.23 18.26 -28.03
N VAL A 188 35.52 19.18 -27.39
CA VAL A 188 35.24 19.19 -25.95
C VAL A 188 34.55 17.89 -25.56
N ALA A 189 35.04 17.26 -24.49
CA ALA A 189 34.45 16.02 -23.97
C ALA A 189 33.04 16.25 -23.40
N GLU A 190 32.21 15.20 -23.37
CA GLU A 190 30.87 15.29 -22.79
C GLU A 190 30.91 15.57 -21.28
N ASP A 191 29.79 16.02 -20.71
CA ASP A 191 29.66 16.20 -19.27
C ASP A 191 29.26 14.90 -18.58
N ILE A 192 29.78 14.69 -17.36
CA ILE A 192 29.27 13.66 -16.46
C ILE A 192 28.45 14.30 -15.37
N VAL A 193 27.24 13.77 -15.15
CA VAL A 193 26.33 14.25 -14.12
C VAL A 193 26.16 13.17 -13.06
N PHE A 194 26.50 13.48 -11.81
CA PHE A 194 26.14 12.65 -10.67
C PHE A 194 24.83 13.13 -10.06
N VAL A 195 23.87 12.23 -9.90
CA VAL A 195 22.58 12.50 -9.25
C VAL A 195 22.60 11.87 -7.86
N ILE A 196 22.49 12.69 -6.82
CA ILE A 196 22.36 12.22 -5.44
C ILE A 196 21.04 11.47 -5.30
N ARG A 197 21.09 10.26 -4.73
CA ARG A 197 19.90 9.48 -4.37
C ARG A 197 20.02 9.01 -2.94
N ASP A 198 18.89 8.94 -2.24
CA ASP A 198 18.89 8.37 -0.89
C ASP A 198 19.14 6.86 -0.97
N LYS A 199 20.08 6.37 -0.17
CA LYS A 199 20.24 4.94 0.10
C LYS A 199 19.08 4.49 0.99
N ALA A 200 18.43 3.38 0.64
CA ALA A 200 17.35 2.82 1.45
C ALA A 200 17.84 2.51 2.88
N ASP A 201 17.10 3.01 3.87
CA ASP A 201 17.36 2.80 5.29
C ASP A 201 16.33 1.82 5.88
N LYS A 202 16.74 1.04 6.89
CA LYS A 202 15.90 0.00 7.50
C LYS A 202 14.85 0.56 8.45
N GLN A 203 15.14 1.70 9.08
CA GLN A 203 14.33 2.29 10.14
C GLN A 203 13.64 3.57 9.68
N PHE A 204 14.31 4.35 8.85
CA PHE A 204 13.88 5.69 8.50
C PHE A 204 13.50 5.82 7.02
N LYS A 205 12.48 6.62 6.75
CA LYS A 205 12.11 7.04 5.39
C LYS A 205 12.20 8.56 5.30
N ARG A 206 12.86 9.06 4.27
CA ARG A 206 12.96 10.51 4.04
C ARG A 206 11.74 11.04 3.32
N GLU A 207 11.19 12.15 3.80
CA GLU A 207 10.15 12.92 3.13
C GLU A 207 10.59 14.40 3.09
N GLY A 208 11.33 14.75 2.05
CA GLY A 208 11.92 16.09 1.90
C GLY A 208 12.98 16.37 2.97
N ILE A 209 12.67 17.28 3.89
CA ILE A 209 13.50 17.61 5.06
C ILE A 209 13.11 16.81 6.31
N HIS A 210 11.95 16.15 6.27
CA HIS A 210 11.43 15.34 7.36
C HIS A 210 11.92 13.91 7.26
N ILE A 211 11.98 13.26 8.41
CA ILE A 211 12.27 11.84 8.52
C ILE A 211 11.07 11.16 9.17
N VAL A 212 10.65 10.04 8.59
CA VAL A 212 9.54 9.22 9.07
C VAL A 212 10.11 7.94 9.66
N TYR A 213 9.75 7.64 10.90
CA TYR A 213 10.03 6.38 11.57
C TYR A 213 8.72 5.66 11.86
N THR A 214 8.58 4.40 11.46
CA THR A 214 7.36 3.63 11.73
C THR A 214 7.60 2.62 12.83
N VAL A 215 6.92 2.80 13.96
CA VAL A 215 6.93 1.87 15.08
C VAL A 215 5.67 1.03 15.08
N ARG A 216 5.82 -0.27 15.34
CA ARG A 216 4.70 -1.16 15.59
C ARG A 216 4.54 -1.29 17.09
N LEU A 217 3.34 -1.00 17.58
CA LEU A 217 3.04 -1.04 19.00
C LEU A 217 2.03 -2.16 19.27
N SER A 218 2.26 -2.91 20.34
CA SER A 218 1.20 -3.76 20.88
C SER A 218 0.17 -2.90 21.63
N LEU A 219 -1.07 -3.39 21.71
CA LEU A 219 -2.13 -2.75 22.49
C LEU A 219 -1.74 -2.57 23.96
N LYS A 220 -1.01 -3.54 24.52
CA LYS A 220 -0.52 -3.47 25.90
C LYS A 220 0.46 -2.29 26.09
N GLU A 221 1.43 -2.14 25.20
CA GLU A 221 2.41 -1.03 25.26
C GLU A 221 1.75 0.33 25.03
N ALA A 222 0.70 0.40 24.21
CA ALA A 222 -0.08 1.63 24.04
C ALA A 222 -0.87 1.99 25.32
N ILE A 223 -1.42 1.01 26.05
CA ILE A 223 -2.22 1.24 27.27
C ILE A 223 -1.33 1.60 28.46
N ASP A 224 -0.22 0.89 28.64
CA ASP A 224 0.63 1.01 29.84
C ASP A 224 1.35 2.37 29.90
N ASN A 225 1.32 3.17 28.82
CA ASN A 225 1.97 4.47 28.68
C ASN A 225 3.43 4.48 29.18
N SER A 226 4.09 3.33 29.08
CA SER A 226 5.46 3.09 29.55
C SER A 226 6.51 3.87 28.73
N GLY A 227 6.07 4.50 27.64
CA GLY A 227 6.88 5.35 26.79
C GLY A 227 7.57 4.56 25.69
N ILE A 228 7.44 5.05 24.47
CA ILE A 228 7.91 4.40 23.24
C ILE A 228 9.32 4.89 22.95
N GLN A 229 10.26 3.97 22.83
CA GLN A 229 11.63 4.29 22.43
C GLN A 229 11.71 4.52 20.92
N VAL A 230 11.89 5.78 20.53
CA VAL A 230 12.01 6.21 19.13
C VAL A 230 13.48 6.54 18.84
N PRO A 231 14.17 5.79 17.97
CA PRO A 231 15.54 6.10 17.58
C PRO A 231 15.59 7.37 16.73
N THR A 232 16.69 8.09 16.83
CA THR A 232 17.01 9.27 16.01
C THR A 232 18.15 8.97 15.05
N LEU A 233 18.35 9.84 14.04
CA LEU A 233 19.48 9.69 13.10
C LEU A 233 20.87 9.83 13.77
N GLU A 234 20.92 10.40 14.98
CA GLU A 234 22.16 10.60 15.76
C GLU A 234 22.41 9.46 16.77
N ASP A 235 21.77 8.31 16.57
CA ASP A 235 21.90 7.12 17.43
C ASP A 235 21.47 7.33 18.90
N ARG A 236 20.69 8.38 19.17
CA ARG A 236 20.00 8.59 20.45
C ARG A 236 18.58 8.04 20.38
N SER A 237 18.07 7.53 21.50
CA SER A 237 16.67 7.12 21.64
C SER A 237 15.89 8.15 22.44
N LEU A 238 14.72 8.52 21.93
CA LEU A 238 13.78 9.40 22.61
C LEU A 238 12.66 8.60 23.21
N ASN A 239 12.33 8.88 24.47
CA ASN A 239 11.15 8.32 25.10
C ASN A 239 9.93 9.17 24.72
N VAL A 240 9.05 8.62 23.89
CA VAL A 240 7.83 9.29 23.41
C VAL A 240 6.63 8.67 24.08
N GLN A 241 5.97 9.44 24.94
CA GLN A 241 4.67 9.07 25.51
C GLN A 241 3.53 9.55 24.60
N LEU A 242 2.49 8.73 24.49
CA LEU A 242 1.28 9.07 23.75
C LEU A 242 0.33 9.82 24.68
N ASP A 243 -0.18 10.97 24.23
CA ASP A 243 -1.23 11.66 24.97
C ASP A 243 -2.60 10.96 24.81
N ARG A 244 -3.59 11.40 25.61
CA ARG A 244 -4.93 10.78 25.60
C ARG A 244 -5.64 10.93 24.25
N GLN A 245 -5.38 11.97 23.47
CA GLN A 245 -6.00 12.15 22.15
C GLN A 245 -5.34 11.23 21.13
N GLN A 246 -4.01 11.16 21.11
CA GLN A 246 -3.21 10.29 20.27
C GLN A 246 -3.50 8.81 20.51
N LEU A 247 -3.73 8.42 21.77
CA LEU A 247 -4.20 7.08 22.10
C LEU A 247 -5.57 6.80 21.48
N MET A 248 -6.53 7.72 21.61
CA MET A 248 -7.86 7.56 21.03
C MET A 248 -7.83 7.51 19.50
N GLU A 249 -6.97 8.29 18.85
CA GLU A 249 -6.73 8.23 17.41
C GLU A 249 -6.10 6.90 16.98
N LEU A 250 -5.13 6.39 17.74
CA LEU A 250 -4.53 5.08 17.49
C LEU A 250 -5.58 3.96 17.58
N TYR A 251 -6.49 4.04 18.56
CA TYR A 251 -7.60 3.10 18.71
C TYR A 251 -8.62 3.19 17.56
N ALA A 252 -8.92 4.39 17.07
CA ALA A 252 -9.92 4.62 16.02
C ALA A 252 -9.39 4.33 14.60
N ASN A 253 -8.14 4.70 14.32
CA ASN A 253 -7.62 4.81 12.95
C ASN A 253 -6.45 3.85 12.67
N THR A 254 -6.09 2.96 13.60
CA THR A 254 -4.97 2.00 13.53
C THR A 254 -3.57 2.60 13.35
N GLU A 255 -3.46 3.88 13.01
CA GLU A 255 -2.22 4.64 12.87
C GLU A 255 -2.34 6.00 13.54
N VAL A 256 -1.30 6.42 14.26
CA VAL A 256 -1.17 7.77 14.83
C VAL A 256 0.16 8.38 14.40
N TYR A 257 0.17 9.67 14.06
CA TYR A 257 1.38 10.40 13.65
C TYR A 257 1.79 11.35 14.77
N ILE A 258 3.01 11.17 15.28
CA ILE A 258 3.58 12.02 16.32
C ILE A 258 4.73 12.80 15.70
N ARG A 259 4.67 14.12 15.78
CA ARG A 259 5.70 15.02 15.24
C ARG A 259 6.61 15.49 16.37
N LYS A 260 7.92 15.32 16.22
CA LYS A 260 8.96 15.87 17.10
C LYS A 260 9.81 16.87 16.33
N VAL A 261 9.76 18.12 16.79
CA VAL A 261 10.33 19.27 16.06
C VAL A 261 11.85 19.24 16.07
N GLY A 262 12.49 19.54 14.93
CA GLY A 262 13.94 19.77 14.83
C GLY A 262 14.83 18.52 14.78
N LEU A 263 14.25 17.32 14.65
CA LEU A 263 14.99 16.04 14.64
C LEU A 263 15.10 15.38 13.26
N GLY A 264 14.66 16.06 12.21
CA GLY A 264 14.81 15.67 10.81
C GLY A 264 16.16 16.09 10.23
N LEU A 265 16.20 16.27 8.92
CA LEU A 265 17.42 16.66 8.20
C LEU A 265 17.60 18.19 8.20
N PRO A 266 18.85 18.69 8.11
CA PRO A 266 19.13 20.11 7.99
C PRO A 266 18.49 20.70 6.73
N VAL A 267 18.02 21.93 6.82
CA VAL A 267 17.55 22.67 5.64
C VAL A 267 18.77 23.05 4.78
N PRO A 268 18.73 22.83 3.45
CA PRO A 268 19.79 23.29 2.56
C PRO A 268 20.07 24.77 2.78
N ASN A 269 21.34 25.15 2.96
CA ASN A 269 21.82 26.51 3.21
C ASN A 269 21.47 27.12 4.58
N ASN A 270 20.68 26.45 5.42
CA ASN A 270 20.46 26.86 6.81
C ASN A 270 20.56 25.64 7.74
N VAL A 271 21.80 25.31 8.10
CA VAL A 271 22.13 24.10 8.88
C VAL A 271 21.64 24.20 10.34
N LEU A 272 21.33 25.40 10.82
CA LEU A 272 20.80 25.64 12.16
C LEU A 272 19.33 25.20 12.28
N THR A 273 18.59 25.18 11.16
CA THR A 273 17.21 24.71 11.11
C THR A 273 17.16 23.29 10.57
N ARG A 274 16.44 22.41 11.28
CA ARG A 274 16.21 21.02 10.87
C ARG A 274 14.73 20.79 10.66
N GLY A 275 14.39 19.89 9.75
CA GLY A 275 13.05 19.33 9.64
C GLY A 275 12.70 18.52 10.89
N ASP A 276 11.59 17.81 10.82
CA ASP A 276 11.04 17.09 11.97
C ASP A 276 11.14 15.58 11.82
N LEU A 277 11.18 14.89 12.96
CA LEU A 277 11.00 13.45 13.02
C LEU A 277 9.52 13.17 13.25
N THR A 278 8.90 12.47 12.30
CA THR A 278 7.52 12.00 12.44
C THR A 278 7.57 10.51 12.76
N SER A 279 7.15 10.13 13.96
CA SER A 279 6.96 8.72 14.29
C SER A 279 5.51 8.33 14.05
N SER A 280 5.27 7.30 13.22
CA SER A 280 3.95 6.71 13.08
C SER A 280 3.84 5.44 13.92
N GLY A 281 2.89 5.39 14.84
CA GLY A 281 2.54 4.20 15.61
C GLY A 281 1.43 3.46 14.91
N ASN A 282 1.65 2.23 14.45
CA ASN A 282 0.61 1.40 13.85
C ASN A 282 0.20 0.29 14.84
N SER A 283 -1.01 0.39 15.42
CA SER A 283 -1.62 -0.66 16.22
C SER A 283 -2.42 -1.59 15.30
N ARG A 284 -1.73 -2.27 14.39
CA ARG A 284 -2.29 -3.42 13.70
C ARG A 284 -2.42 -4.52 14.75
N GLY A 285 -3.61 -4.59 15.36
CA GLY A 285 -4.10 -5.87 15.84
C GLY A 285 -3.92 -6.84 14.69
N LYS A 286 -2.99 -7.79 14.84
CA LYS A 286 -2.88 -8.91 13.91
C LYS A 286 -4.26 -9.53 13.86
N HIS A 287 -4.97 -9.42 12.73
CA HIS A 287 -6.03 -10.38 12.46
C HIS A 287 -5.42 -11.76 12.71
N VAL A 288 -6.02 -12.53 13.61
CA VAL A 288 -5.54 -13.88 13.87
C VAL A 288 -5.85 -14.69 12.62
N GLU A 289 -4.86 -14.80 11.73
CA GLU A 289 -4.94 -15.64 10.56
C GLU A 289 -4.88 -17.10 11.01
N HIS A 290 -5.98 -17.83 10.83
CA HIS A 290 -6.04 -19.26 11.07
C HIS A 290 -5.79 -20.01 9.77
N SER A 291 -4.76 -20.85 9.74
CA SER A 291 -4.51 -21.74 8.61
C SER A 291 -5.55 -22.87 8.60
N LEU A 292 -6.33 -22.96 7.52
CA LEU A 292 -7.21 -24.09 7.27
C LEU A 292 -6.59 -24.98 6.20
N TYR A 293 -6.11 -26.16 6.61
CA TYR A 293 -5.52 -27.14 5.70
C TYR A 293 -6.62 -27.94 4.99
N VAL A 294 -6.64 -27.86 3.67
CA VAL A 294 -7.64 -28.48 2.79
C VAL A 294 -6.95 -29.46 1.85
N SER A 295 -7.51 -30.66 1.68
CA SER A 295 -6.95 -31.67 0.78
C SER A 295 -7.26 -31.38 -0.70
N LEU A 296 -6.47 -31.94 -1.61
CA LEU A 296 -6.71 -31.78 -3.06
C LEU A 296 -8.08 -32.34 -3.48
N LYS A 297 -8.54 -33.43 -2.84
CA LYS A 297 -9.88 -33.99 -3.07
C LYS A 297 -11.01 -33.05 -2.62
N GLU A 298 -10.83 -32.37 -1.50
CA GLU A 298 -11.79 -31.36 -1.01
C GLU A 298 -11.89 -30.17 -1.98
N VAL A 299 -10.75 -29.70 -2.52
CA VAL A 299 -10.72 -28.63 -3.53
C VAL A 299 -11.29 -29.08 -4.88
N LEU A 300 -11.13 -30.36 -5.24
CA LEU A 300 -11.65 -30.93 -6.48
C LEU A 300 -13.19 -30.98 -6.50
N HIS A 301 -13.79 -31.49 -5.42
CA HIS A 301 -15.23 -31.69 -5.34
C HIS A 301 -15.99 -30.50 -4.75
N GLY A 302 -15.26 -29.58 -4.10
CA GLY A 302 -15.86 -28.60 -3.21
C GLY A 302 -16.28 -29.27 -1.92
N TRP A 303 -16.18 -28.54 -0.82
CA TRP A 303 -16.42 -29.11 0.50
C TRP A 303 -17.00 -28.07 1.45
N ARG A 304 -17.89 -28.50 2.32
CA ARG A 304 -18.53 -27.67 3.34
C ARG A 304 -18.17 -28.22 4.71
N ARG A 305 -17.61 -27.36 5.58
CA ARG A 305 -17.25 -27.72 6.95
C ARG A 305 -17.92 -26.79 7.94
N HIS A 306 -18.43 -27.37 9.02
CA HIS A 306 -18.82 -26.62 10.20
C HIS A 306 -17.67 -26.64 11.21
N MET A 307 -17.21 -25.47 11.64
CA MET A 307 -16.12 -25.33 12.60
C MET A 307 -16.61 -24.58 13.82
N LYS A 308 -16.37 -25.14 15.00
CA LYS A 308 -16.56 -24.42 16.26
C LYS A 308 -15.34 -23.53 16.50
N ILE A 309 -15.59 -22.24 16.61
CA ILE A 309 -14.62 -21.22 16.96
C ILE A 309 -14.88 -20.80 18.40
N ALA A 310 -13.82 -20.67 19.19
CA ALA A 310 -13.89 -20.06 20.50
C ALA A 310 -13.49 -18.59 20.38
N ARG A 311 -14.27 -17.70 21.00
CA ARG A 311 -13.94 -16.28 21.15
C ARG A 311 -14.02 -15.86 22.60
N LYS A 312 -13.19 -14.90 22.99
CA LYS A 312 -13.26 -14.25 24.29
C LYS A 312 -14.24 -13.08 24.25
N VAL A 313 -15.19 -13.10 25.17
CA VAL A 313 -16.14 -12.02 25.42
C VAL A 313 -15.81 -11.45 26.78
N TRP A 314 -15.56 -10.15 26.88
CA TRP A 314 -15.09 -9.52 28.11
C TRP A 314 -16.28 -8.95 28.89
N PHE A 315 -16.25 -9.09 30.20
CA PHE A 315 -17.27 -8.52 31.11
C PHE A 315 -16.67 -7.47 32.04
N SER A 316 -15.35 -7.56 32.25
CA SER A 316 -14.56 -6.55 32.93
C SER A 316 -13.11 -6.57 32.41
N PRO A 317 -12.29 -5.54 32.68
CA PRO A 317 -10.89 -5.51 32.27
C PRO A 317 -10.03 -6.72 32.68
N LYS A 318 -10.47 -7.49 33.68
CA LYS A 318 -9.74 -8.65 34.21
C LYS A 318 -10.50 -9.97 34.03
N GLN A 319 -11.73 -9.97 33.53
CA GLN A 319 -12.56 -11.17 33.41
C GLN A 319 -13.22 -11.30 32.04
N TYR A 320 -13.10 -12.48 31.45
CA TYR A 320 -13.74 -12.86 30.20
C TYR A 320 -14.42 -14.23 30.31
N ARG A 321 -15.38 -14.49 29.43
CA ARG A 321 -15.97 -15.82 29.20
C ARG A 321 -15.59 -16.27 27.79
N LYS A 322 -15.25 -17.55 27.65
CA LYS A 322 -15.14 -18.17 26.31
C LYS A 322 -16.53 -18.45 25.79
N MET A 323 -16.85 -17.90 24.63
CA MET A 323 -18.06 -18.18 23.88
C MET A 323 -17.69 -19.02 22.66
N PHE A 324 -18.52 -19.98 22.30
CA PHE A 324 -18.32 -20.81 21.12
C PHE A 324 -19.35 -20.43 20.06
N GLN A 325 -18.90 -20.30 18.83
CA GLN A 325 -19.75 -20.06 17.67
C GLN A 325 -19.37 -21.03 16.56
N THR A 326 -20.36 -21.64 15.93
CA THR A 326 -20.14 -22.47 14.76
C THR A 326 -20.16 -21.60 13.52
N VAL A 327 -19.08 -21.62 12.73
CA VAL A 327 -19.06 -21.02 11.39
C VAL A 327 -19.08 -22.12 10.34
N THR A 328 -19.66 -21.81 9.19
CA THR A 328 -19.67 -22.70 8.02
C THR A 328 -18.70 -22.17 6.99
N ILE A 329 -17.73 -23.00 6.60
CA ILE A 329 -16.76 -22.69 5.56
C ILE A 329 -17.10 -23.52 4.33
N ASP A 330 -17.47 -22.82 3.25
CA ASP A 330 -17.77 -23.40 1.94
C ASP A 330 -16.54 -23.28 1.04
N VAL A 331 -15.70 -24.32 1.04
CA VAL A 331 -14.57 -24.46 0.13
C VAL A 331 -15.11 -24.69 -1.27
N ARG A 332 -14.99 -23.68 -2.13
CA ARG A 332 -15.41 -23.80 -3.53
C ARG A 332 -14.41 -24.61 -4.34
N LYS A 333 -14.91 -25.23 -5.40
CA LYS A 333 -14.10 -25.96 -6.36
C LYS A 333 -12.99 -25.08 -6.92
N GLY A 334 -11.75 -25.58 -6.91
CA GLY A 334 -10.62 -24.92 -7.56
C GLY A 334 -9.91 -23.84 -6.73
N TRP A 335 -10.37 -23.56 -5.51
CA TRP A 335 -9.71 -22.60 -4.62
C TRP A 335 -8.23 -22.86 -4.43
N GLN A 336 -7.42 -21.80 -4.50
CA GLN A 336 -5.96 -21.86 -4.41
C GLN A 336 -5.48 -21.68 -2.97
N SER A 337 -4.34 -22.30 -2.64
CA SER A 337 -3.62 -22.02 -1.40
C SER A 337 -3.31 -20.52 -1.30
N GLY A 338 -3.56 -19.94 -0.13
CA GLY A 338 -3.49 -18.49 0.10
C GLY A 338 -4.83 -17.76 -0.02
N THR A 339 -5.89 -18.42 -0.50
CA THR A 339 -7.24 -17.83 -0.52
C THR A 339 -7.68 -17.46 0.91
N ARG A 340 -8.14 -16.23 1.10
CA ARG A 340 -8.57 -15.69 2.41
C ARG A 340 -10.08 -15.69 2.53
N ILE A 341 -10.57 -16.09 3.69
CA ILE A 341 -12.00 -16.07 4.05
C ILE A 341 -12.13 -15.26 5.32
N THR A 342 -12.87 -14.16 5.25
CA THR A 342 -13.04 -13.23 6.37
C THR A 342 -14.42 -13.42 6.98
N PHE A 343 -14.45 -13.71 8.27
CA PHE A 343 -15.65 -13.71 9.09
C PHE A 343 -15.66 -12.44 9.93
N THR A 344 -16.47 -11.48 9.51
CA THR A 344 -16.54 -10.15 10.14
C THR A 344 -17.17 -10.22 11.52
N LYS A 345 -16.53 -9.64 12.53
CA LYS A 345 -17.02 -9.63 13.93
C LYS A 345 -17.21 -11.01 14.60
N HIS A 346 -16.39 -11.99 14.22
CA HIS A 346 -16.42 -13.36 14.79
C HIS A 346 -15.25 -13.68 15.74
N GLY A 347 -14.27 -12.79 15.86
CA GLY A 347 -13.04 -12.91 16.65
C GLY A 347 -13.22 -12.56 18.12
N ASP A 348 -12.09 -12.45 18.82
CA ASP A 348 -12.07 -11.99 20.20
C ASP A 348 -12.60 -10.55 20.28
N GLU A 349 -13.37 -10.25 21.32
CA GLU A 349 -13.69 -8.87 21.65
C GLU A 349 -12.45 -8.16 22.18
N ARG A 350 -12.22 -6.94 21.69
CA ARG A 350 -11.12 -6.11 22.22
C ARG A 350 -11.49 -5.57 23.59
N LEU A 351 -10.58 -5.74 24.54
CA LEU A 351 -10.59 -4.99 25.79
C LEU A 351 -10.62 -3.49 25.44
N TYR A 352 -11.60 -2.74 25.98
CA TYR A 352 -11.76 -1.30 25.78
C TYR A 352 -12.12 -0.83 24.36
N ASN A 353 -12.78 -1.66 23.55
CA ASN A 353 -13.55 -1.13 22.42
C ASN A 353 -14.83 -0.45 22.97
N PRO A 354 -15.07 0.86 22.72
CA PRO A 354 -16.28 1.55 23.20
C PRO A 354 -17.59 0.90 22.76
N SER A 355 -17.52 0.04 21.73
CA SER A 355 -18.65 -0.63 21.10
C SER A 355 -18.66 -2.16 21.29
N TRP A 356 -17.73 -2.75 22.08
CA TRP A 356 -17.60 -4.21 22.29
C TRP A 356 -17.61 -5.03 20.98
N VAL A 357 -17.08 -4.47 19.90
CA VAL A 357 -17.12 -5.12 18.58
C VAL A 357 -16.02 -6.17 18.53
N ALA A 358 -16.42 -7.42 18.28
CA ALA A 358 -15.52 -8.53 18.00
C ALA A 358 -14.64 -8.25 16.79
N GLU A 359 -13.40 -8.74 16.80
CA GLU A 359 -12.52 -8.66 15.64
C GLU A 359 -12.99 -9.54 14.47
N ASP A 360 -12.38 -9.35 13.30
CA ASP A 360 -12.58 -10.26 12.18
C ASP A 360 -11.67 -11.48 12.32
N ILE A 361 -12.22 -12.66 12.04
CA ILE A 361 -11.41 -13.88 11.89
C ILE A 361 -11.11 -14.07 10.42
N VAL A 362 -9.83 -14.26 10.10
CA VAL A 362 -9.41 -14.58 8.73
C VAL A 362 -8.92 -16.02 8.70
N PHE A 363 -9.57 -16.86 7.90
CA PHE A 363 -9.03 -18.17 7.55
C PHE A 363 -8.23 -18.06 6.26
N VAL A 364 -7.00 -18.57 6.28
CA VAL A 364 -6.16 -18.69 5.09
C VAL A 364 -6.16 -20.16 4.68
N ILE A 365 -6.67 -20.45 3.49
CA ILE A 365 -6.65 -21.80 2.93
C ILE A 365 -5.21 -22.19 2.65
N ARG A 366 -4.81 -23.37 3.11
CA ARG A 366 -3.51 -23.98 2.85
C ARG A 366 -3.74 -25.36 2.26
N ASP A 367 -2.90 -25.75 1.31
CA ASP A 367 -2.94 -27.13 0.82
C ASP A 367 -2.44 -28.06 1.92
N LYS A 368 -3.23 -29.08 2.25
CA LYS A 368 -2.80 -30.21 3.05
C LYS A 368 -1.86 -31.05 2.17
N ALA A 369 -0.69 -31.42 2.70
CA ALA A 369 0.23 -32.30 1.99
C ALA A 369 -0.48 -33.61 1.60
N ASP A 370 -0.41 -33.94 0.32
CA ASP A 370 -0.92 -35.19 -0.24
C ASP A 370 0.25 -36.16 -0.45
N LYS A 371 0.00 -37.46 -0.28
CA LYS A 371 1.05 -38.50 -0.35
C LYS A 371 1.49 -38.77 -1.79
N GLN A 372 0.61 -38.53 -2.77
CA GLN A 372 0.82 -38.92 -4.15
C GLN A 372 1.02 -37.70 -5.06
N PHE A 373 0.28 -36.62 -4.81
CA PHE A 373 0.25 -35.47 -5.68
C PHE A 373 0.81 -34.21 -5.03
N LYS A 374 1.50 -33.40 -5.83
CA LYS A 374 1.88 -32.03 -5.46
C LYS A 374 1.07 -31.05 -6.30
N ARG A 375 0.51 -30.03 -5.67
CA ARG A 375 -0.22 -28.98 -6.40
C ARG A 375 0.74 -28.03 -7.11
N ASP A 376 0.40 -27.65 -8.33
CA ASP A 376 1.03 -26.56 -9.07
C ASP A 376 -0.05 -25.69 -9.75
N GLY A 377 -0.56 -24.70 -9.01
CA GLY A 377 -1.68 -23.88 -9.45
C GLY A 377 -2.97 -24.68 -9.66
N ILE A 378 -3.44 -24.77 -10.90
CA ILE A 378 -4.56 -25.63 -11.32
C ILE A 378 -4.10 -27.02 -11.77
N HIS A 379 -2.79 -27.22 -11.95
CA HIS A 379 -2.20 -28.51 -12.28
C HIS A 379 -1.92 -29.31 -11.01
N ILE A 380 -1.81 -30.62 -11.17
CA ILE A 380 -1.29 -31.52 -10.13
C ILE A 380 -0.13 -32.30 -10.70
N VAL A 381 0.88 -32.55 -9.88
CA VAL A 381 2.11 -33.22 -10.25
C VAL A 381 2.18 -34.54 -9.52
N TYR A 382 2.26 -35.65 -10.27
CA TYR A 382 2.56 -36.97 -9.76
C TYR A 382 4.00 -37.32 -10.12
N THR A 383 4.82 -37.70 -9.14
CA THR A 383 6.22 -38.08 -9.39
C THR A 383 6.36 -39.59 -9.32
N VAL A 384 6.90 -40.19 -10.38
CA VAL A 384 7.20 -41.62 -10.45
C VAL A 384 8.72 -41.83 -10.55
N GLN A 385 9.23 -42.75 -9.74
CA GLN A 385 10.64 -43.11 -9.69
C GLN A 385 10.86 -44.43 -10.43
N LEU A 386 11.49 -44.37 -11.59
CA LEU A 386 11.74 -45.51 -12.48
C LEU A 386 13.14 -46.08 -12.24
N SER A 387 13.27 -47.41 -12.27
CA SER A 387 14.58 -48.07 -12.26
C SER A 387 15.08 -48.31 -13.69
N ARG A 388 16.41 -48.24 -13.89
CA ARG A 388 17.04 -48.49 -15.21
C ARG A 388 16.75 -49.87 -15.81
N LYS A 389 16.27 -50.84 -15.00
CA LYS A 389 15.89 -52.19 -15.45
C LYS A 389 14.42 -52.25 -15.93
N GLU A 390 13.53 -51.43 -15.37
CA GLU A 390 12.10 -51.39 -15.73
C GLU A 390 11.84 -50.61 -17.05
N ASP A 391 12.83 -49.85 -17.52
CA ASP A 391 12.76 -49.02 -18.75
C ASP A 391 12.94 -49.82 -20.06
N TYR A 392 13.44 -51.07 -20.02
CA TYR A 392 13.80 -51.83 -21.23
C TYR A 392 12.62 -52.47 -21.99
N ILE A 393 11.40 -52.47 -21.44
CA ILE A 393 10.32 -53.38 -21.91
C ILE A 393 9.05 -52.63 -22.40
N TYR A 394 9.05 -51.31 -22.57
CA TYR A 394 7.80 -50.55 -22.79
C TYR A 394 6.77 -50.83 -21.67
N CYS A 395 7.26 -50.99 -20.44
CA CYS A 395 6.44 -51.39 -19.31
C CYS A 395 5.31 -50.39 -19.07
N PRO A 396 4.06 -50.86 -18.95
CA PRO A 396 2.93 -50.01 -18.60
C PRO A 396 3.11 -49.39 -17.20
N ILE A 397 3.23 -48.07 -17.11
CA ILE A 397 3.33 -47.34 -15.83
C ILE A 397 1.92 -46.99 -15.35
N SER A 398 1.55 -47.49 -14.16
CA SER A 398 0.27 -47.16 -13.52
C SER A 398 0.35 -45.80 -12.82
N VAL A 399 -0.54 -44.90 -13.21
CA VAL A 399 -0.60 -43.51 -12.72
C VAL A 399 -1.95 -43.30 -12.04
N PRO A 400 -1.98 -42.94 -10.75
CA PRO A 400 -3.22 -42.69 -10.04
C PRO A 400 -3.92 -41.44 -10.58
N THR A 401 -5.25 -41.43 -10.49
CA THR A 401 -6.08 -40.26 -10.75
C THR A 401 -6.50 -39.62 -9.43
N LEU A 402 -6.67 -38.30 -9.43
CA LEU A 402 -7.24 -37.61 -8.27
C LEU A 402 -8.76 -37.84 -8.16
N GLU A 403 -9.43 -38.12 -9.29
CA GLU A 403 -10.88 -38.36 -9.37
C GLU A 403 -11.27 -39.79 -8.95
N ASP A 404 -12.22 -39.93 -8.02
CA ASP A 404 -12.68 -41.23 -7.49
C ASP A 404 -13.66 -42.01 -8.41
N ARG A 405 -13.91 -41.57 -9.65
CA ARG A 405 -14.92 -42.21 -10.51
C ARG A 405 -14.33 -43.34 -11.37
N GLN A 406 -14.62 -44.57 -10.95
CA GLN A 406 -14.49 -45.88 -11.62
C GLN A 406 -13.09 -46.40 -11.99
N ARG A 407 -12.09 -45.56 -12.27
CA ARG A 407 -10.70 -46.03 -12.48
C ARG A 407 -9.75 -45.19 -11.61
N ARG A 408 -9.24 -45.81 -10.54
CA ARG A 408 -8.29 -45.19 -9.58
C ARG A 408 -6.90 -44.94 -10.19
N TRP A 409 -6.64 -45.50 -11.36
CA TRP A 409 -5.40 -45.35 -12.11
C TRP A 409 -5.66 -45.50 -13.61
N PHE A 410 -4.75 -44.96 -14.42
CA PHE A 410 -4.63 -45.27 -15.83
C PHE A 410 -3.18 -45.60 -16.14
N THR A 411 -2.95 -46.21 -17.29
CA THR A 411 -1.63 -46.65 -17.70
C THR A 411 -1.05 -45.70 -18.74
N ILE A 412 0.23 -45.39 -18.63
CA ILE A 412 1.01 -44.76 -19.70
C ILE A 412 2.14 -45.68 -20.16
N THR A 413 2.51 -45.57 -21.43
CA THR A 413 3.71 -46.17 -22.00
C THR A 413 4.59 -45.07 -22.55
N LEU A 414 5.91 -45.20 -22.37
CA LEU A 414 6.89 -44.25 -22.89
C LEU A 414 7.34 -44.70 -24.28
N ASP A 415 7.39 -43.77 -25.23
CA ASP A 415 7.99 -44.06 -26.55
C ASP A 415 9.52 -43.95 -26.50
N ARG A 416 10.18 -44.39 -27.58
CA ARG A 416 11.64 -44.41 -27.67
C ARG A 416 12.28 -43.02 -27.57
N GLN A 417 11.59 -41.97 -28.03
CA GLN A 417 12.11 -40.60 -27.99
C GLN A 417 12.03 -40.03 -26.57
N GLN A 418 10.92 -40.27 -25.87
CA GLN A 418 10.70 -39.92 -24.48
C GLN A 418 11.70 -40.61 -23.55
N ILE A 419 11.99 -41.88 -23.80
CA ILE A 419 13.01 -42.65 -23.06
C ILE A 419 14.40 -42.02 -23.25
N ASN A 420 14.78 -41.70 -24.49
CA ASN A 420 16.06 -41.04 -24.76
C ASN A 420 16.16 -39.67 -24.05
N GLU A 421 15.08 -38.91 -24.02
CA GLU A 421 15.03 -37.63 -23.29
C GLU A 421 15.17 -37.82 -21.78
N LEU A 422 14.47 -38.81 -21.21
CA LEU A 422 14.58 -39.16 -19.80
C LEU A 422 16.03 -39.51 -19.42
N TYR A 423 16.73 -40.30 -20.24
CA TYR A 423 18.14 -40.63 -19.99
C TYR A 423 19.07 -39.43 -20.13
N ALA A 424 18.82 -38.54 -21.10
CA ALA A 424 19.65 -37.37 -21.31
C ALA A 424 19.52 -36.33 -20.17
N LYS A 425 18.31 -36.19 -19.61
CA LYS A 425 17.99 -35.13 -18.63
C LYS A 425 17.77 -35.63 -17.20
N ASN A 426 17.78 -36.96 -16.98
CA ASN A 426 17.33 -37.63 -15.75
C ASN A 426 15.89 -37.29 -15.31
N GLU A 427 15.11 -36.62 -16.17
CA GLU A 427 13.75 -36.19 -15.88
C GLU A 427 12.95 -36.05 -17.19
N LEU A 428 11.69 -36.49 -17.15
CA LEU A 428 10.70 -36.33 -18.22
C LEU A 428 9.36 -35.92 -17.64
N CYS A 429 8.65 -34.97 -18.27
CA CYS A 429 7.31 -34.56 -17.87
C CYS A 429 6.28 -34.86 -18.97
N ILE A 430 5.25 -35.64 -18.62
CA ILE A 430 4.14 -35.96 -19.50
C ILE A 430 2.88 -35.27 -18.98
N ARG A 431 2.17 -34.56 -19.87
CA ARG A 431 0.93 -33.87 -19.51
C ARG A 431 -0.28 -34.69 -19.95
N LYS A 432 -1.24 -34.88 -19.05
CA LYS A 432 -2.57 -35.42 -19.35
C LYS A 432 -3.61 -34.34 -19.11
N VAL A 433 -4.22 -33.92 -20.21
CA VAL A 433 -5.11 -32.76 -20.24
C VAL A 433 -6.38 -33.01 -19.44
N GLY A 434 -6.80 -32.03 -18.65
CA GLY A 434 -8.09 -32.04 -17.95
C GLY A 434 -8.19 -32.96 -16.73
N LEU A 435 -7.09 -33.57 -16.30
CA LEU A 435 -7.01 -34.43 -15.10
C LEU A 435 -6.48 -33.70 -13.86
N GLY A 436 -6.32 -32.38 -13.91
CA GLY A 436 -5.93 -31.53 -12.78
C GLY A 436 -7.11 -30.97 -11.99
N LEU A 437 -6.88 -29.88 -11.27
CA LEU A 437 -7.90 -29.20 -10.47
C LEU A 437 -8.71 -28.23 -11.33
N PRO A 438 -10.00 -27.99 -11.00
CA PRO A 438 -10.80 -26.97 -11.66
C PRO A 438 -10.24 -25.56 -11.37
N ASP A 439 -10.43 -24.62 -12.29
CA ASP A 439 -10.13 -23.21 -12.03
C ASP A 439 -11.23 -22.59 -11.16
N HIS A 440 -10.81 -21.85 -10.12
CA HIS A 440 -11.70 -21.07 -9.27
C HIS A 440 -12.50 -20.00 -10.02
N LYS A 441 -11.99 -19.46 -11.14
CA LYS A 441 -12.71 -18.45 -11.96
C LYS A 441 -13.71 -19.09 -12.90
N ASN A 442 -13.37 -20.25 -13.47
CA ASN A 442 -14.23 -20.99 -14.37
C ASN A 442 -14.13 -22.50 -14.07
N VAL A 443 -15.11 -23.01 -13.32
CA VAL A 443 -15.11 -24.40 -12.84
C VAL A 443 -15.22 -25.43 -13.98
N LEU A 444 -15.64 -25.00 -15.18
CA LEU A 444 -15.66 -25.86 -16.37
C LEU A 444 -14.27 -26.11 -16.95
N THR A 445 -13.31 -25.23 -16.66
CA THR A 445 -11.91 -25.42 -17.05
C THR A 445 -11.16 -26.17 -15.95
N LYS A 446 -10.40 -27.20 -16.33
CA LYS A 446 -9.53 -27.97 -15.45
C LYS A 446 -8.09 -27.86 -15.91
N GLY A 447 -7.17 -27.84 -14.96
CA GLY A 447 -5.76 -28.02 -15.25
C GLY A 447 -5.43 -29.45 -15.66
N ASP A 448 -4.13 -29.70 -15.78
CA ASP A 448 -3.59 -30.98 -16.24
C ASP A 448 -2.96 -31.77 -15.09
N LEU A 449 -2.91 -33.09 -15.28
CA LEU A 449 -2.03 -33.96 -14.50
C LEU A 449 -0.66 -33.99 -15.18
N ILE A 450 0.37 -33.54 -14.47
CA ILE A 450 1.77 -33.58 -14.88
C ILE A 450 2.41 -34.80 -14.23
N ILE A 451 2.82 -35.75 -15.06
CA ILE A 451 3.50 -36.97 -14.64
C ILE A 451 4.99 -36.73 -14.80
N LYS A 452 5.69 -36.59 -13.67
CA LYS A 452 7.12 -36.36 -13.61
C LYS A 452 7.84 -37.68 -13.39
N CYS A 453 8.43 -38.21 -14.45
CA CYS A 453 9.24 -39.41 -14.42
C CYS A 453 10.69 -39.03 -14.07
N GLN A 454 11.26 -39.70 -13.08
CA GLN A 454 12.65 -39.52 -12.67
C GLN A 454 13.34 -40.87 -12.54
N LEU A 455 14.60 -40.94 -12.96
CA LEU A 455 15.42 -42.13 -12.79
C LEU A 455 15.92 -42.22 -11.35
N ARG A 456 15.79 -43.39 -10.73
CA ARG A 456 16.47 -43.66 -9.45
C ARG A 456 17.98 -43.63 -9.69
N SER A 457 18.68 -42.88 -8.83
CA SER A 457 20.14 -42.77 -8.82
C SER A 457 20.82 -44.11 -8.58
#